data_AF-A0AAF6B3F5-F1
#
_entry.id   AF-A0AAF6B3F5-F1
#
_cell.length_a   1.000
_cell.length_b   1.000
_cell.length_c   1.000
_cell.angle_alpha   90.00
_cell.angle_beta   90.00
_cell.angle_gamma   90.00
#
_symmetry.space_group_name_H-M   'P 1'
#
loop_
_entity.id
_entity.type
_entity.pdbx_description
1 polymer ?
#
loop_
_entity_poly.entity_id
_entity_poly.type
_entity_poly.pdbx_seq_one_letter_code
_entity_poly.pdbx_strand_id
1 'polypeptide(L)'
;MSSLEDSRLDVREVFLSIGLDVKTVEKALVNAKFRDNLLEVILEAELHEGCKISTGLLLHLVARKYPKNALCHRPTLLQYIATGKVTSVPQVEAAFGFFALVGPEFYDREKFEESCGIGVEVSRDQVTAAVKMVFDKCKTLILEQRKQVNVGVLLNHVWVAHPWADGKVLKKEIDIQLKQLLEEDAKKKQVQRKRMKLVA
;
A
#
# COMPACT_ATOMS: atom_id res chain seq x y z
N MET A 1 -45.30 -17.58 -16.09
CA MET A 1 -44.21 -18.38 -16.68
C MET A 1 -43.27 -17.39 -17.36
N SER A 2 -42.33 -16.86 -16.57
CA SER A 2 -40.93 -17.29 -16.55
C SER A 2 -40.13 -16.57 -17.64
N SER A 3 -39.62 -15.37 -17.35
CA SER A 3 -38.21 -15.16 -16.96
C SER A 3 -37.26 -15.09 -18.16
N LEU A 4 -37.33 -14.07 -19.02
CA LEU A 4 -36.31 -13.81 -20.05
C LEU A 4 -36.21 -12.32 -20.44
N GLU A 5 -36.25 -11.41 -19.45
CA GLU A 5 -35.55 -10.12 -19.62
C GLU A 5 -34.18 -10.27 -18.98
N ASP A 6 -33.26 -10.69 -19.83
CA ASP A 6 -31.81 -10.76 -19.66
C ASP A 6 -31.29 -9.62 -18.79
N SER A 7 -30.84 -9.97 -17.57
CA SER A 7 -30.24 -9.06 -16.59
C SER A 7 -28.91 -8.54 -17.13
N ARG A 8 -28.95 -7.54 -18.01
CA ARG A 8 -27.75 -6.76 -18.33
C ARG A 8 -27.37 -6.02 -17.06
N LEU A 9 -26.34 -6.50 -16.38
CA LEU A 9 -25.73 -5.81 -15.26
C LEU A 9 -25.49 -4.34 -15.67
N ASP A 10 -26.07 -3.40 -14.94
CA ASP A 10 -25.77 -2.00 -15.15
C ASP A 10 -24.31 -1.77 -14.71
N VAL A 11 -23.43 -1.62 -15.69
CA VAL A 11 -21.99 -1.43 -15.50
C VAL A 11 -21.70 -0.25 -14.57
N ARG A 12 -22.55 0.79 -14.62
CA ARG A 12 -22.41 1.95 -13.74
C ARG A 12 -22.71 1.56 -12.29
N GLU A 13 -23.79 0.82 -12.05
CA GLU A 13 -24.15 0.35 -10.72
C GLU A 13 -23.11 -0.61 -10.15
N VAL A 14 -22.56 -1.52 -10.97
CA VAL A 14 -21.47 -2.42 -10.58
C VAL A 14 -20.22 -1.64 -10.17
N PHE A 15 -19.84 -0.59 -10.91
CA PHE A 15 -18.67 0.20 -10.55
C PHE A 15 -18.87 1.01 -9.27
N LEU A 16 -20.10 1.47 -9.02
CA LEU A 16 -20.46 2.14 -7.78
C LEU A 16 -20.52 1.17 -6.59
N SER A 17 -21.01 -0.07 -6.79
CA SER A 17 -21.16 -1.09 -5.73
C SER A 17 -19.81 -1.54 -5.16
N ILE A 18 -18.75 -1.52 -5.96
CA ILE A 18 -17.38 -1.79 -5.48
C ILE A 18 -16.72 -0.55 -4.81
N GLY A 19 -17.42 0.60 -4.78
CA GLY A 19 -16.99 1.79 -4.06
C GLY A 19 -16.13 2.77 -4.85
N LEU A 20 -16.19 2.76 -6.19
CA LEU A 20 -15.56 3.81 -7.00
C LEU A 20 -16.35 5.11 -6.88
N ASP A 21 -15.65 6.25 -6.86
CA ASP A 21 -16.30 7.54 -6.86
C ASP A 21 -16.92 7.85 -8.24
N VAL A 22 -18.00 8.63 -8.25
CA VAL A 22 -18.75 8.97 -9.46
C VAL A 22 -17.83 9.50 -10.57
N LYS A 23 -16.82 10.32 -10.26
CA LYS A 23 -15.93 10.87 -11.30
C LYS A 23 -15.06 9.80 -11.93
N THR A 24 -14.62 8.81 -11.17
CA THR A 24 -13.86 7.66 -11.69
C THR A 24 -14.76 6.76 -12.53
N VAL A 25 -16.01 6.52 -12.11
CA VAL A 25 -17.00 5.75 -12.88
C VAL A 25 -17.28 6.41 -14.23
N GLU A 26 -17.61 7.70 -14.25
CA GLU A 26 -17.90 8.41 -15.51
C GLU A 26 -16.68 8.38 -16.47
N LYS A 27 -15.45 8.51 -15.95
CA LYS A 27 -14.24 8.35 -16.77
C LYS A 27 -14.06 6.94 -17.31
N ALA A 28 -14.35 5.93 -16.50
CA ALA A 28 -14.26 4.53 -16.92
C ALA A 28 -15.27 4.22 -18.03
N LEU A 29 -16.51 4.68 -17.90
CA LEU A 29 -17.59 4.46 -18.86
C LEU A 29 -17.30 5.05 -20.25
N VAL A 30 -16.55 6.15 -20.33
CA VAL A 30 -16.14 6.77 -21.60
C VAL A 30 -15.13 5.90 -22.38
N ASN A 31 -14.25 5.18 -21.67
CA ASN A 31 -13.24 4.34 -22.30
C ASN A 31 -13.72 2.89 -22.39
N ALA A 32 -14.38 2.52 -23.48
CA ALA A 32 -14.94 1.18 -23.68
C ALA A 32 -13.95 0.04 -23.37
N LYS A 33 -12.70 0.12 -23.84
CA LYS A 33 -11.68 -0.92 -23.58
C LYS A 33 -11.38 -1.07 -22.08
N PHE A 34 -11.23 0.05 -21.37
CA PHE A 34 -10.97 0.02 -19.94
C PHE A 34 -12.21 -0.40 -19.15
N ARG A 35 -13.39 0.11 -19.52
CA ARG A 35 -14.68 -0.29 -18.95
C ARG A 35 -14.87 -1.80 -19.02
N ASP A 36 -14.71 -2.37 -20.21
CA ASP A 36 -14.97 -3.80 -20.43
C ASP A 36 -13.97 -4.66 -19.65
N ASN A 37 -12.69 -4.27 -19.64
CA ASN A 37 -11.66 -4.95 -18.84
C ASN A 37 -11.88 -4.80 -17.32
N LEU A 38 -12.37 -3.64 -16.85
CA LEU A 38 -12.70 -3.45 -15.43
C LEU A 38 -13.91 -4.31 -15.03
N LEU A 39 -14.94 -4.37 -15.87
CA LEU A 39 -16.09 -5.24 -15.64
C LEU A 39 -15.67 -6.71 -15.59
N GLU A 40 -14.84 -7.16 -16.54
CA GLU A 40 -14.28 -8.52 -16.56
C GLU A 40 -13.52 -8.84 -15.26
N VAL A 41 -12.66 -7.93 -14.80
CA VAL A 41 -11.94 -8.09 -13.53
C VAL A 41 -12.88 -8.21 -12.32
N ILE A 42 -13.96 -7.44 -12.27
CA ILE A 42 -14.93 -7.48 -11.17
C ILE A 42 -15.72 -8.80 -11.19
N LEU A 43 -16.09 -9.27 -12.38
CA LEU A 43 -16.79 -10.54 -12.57
C LEU A 43 -15.89 -11.73 -12.22
N GLU A 44 -14.64 -11.73 -12.68
CA GLU A 44 -13.63 -12.76 -12.33
C GLU A 44 -13.36 -12.83 -10.83
N ALA A 45 -13.43 -11.69 -10.14
CA ALA A 45 -13.30 -11.64 -8.69
C ALA A 45 -14.57 -12.07 -7.93
N GLU A 46 -15.69 -12.28 -8.64
CA GLU A 46 -17.01 -12.56 -8.07
C GLU A 46 -17.50 -11.45 -7.10
N LEU A 47 -17.13 -10.19 -7.36
CA LEU A 47 -17.43 -9.03 -6.50
C LEU A 47 -18.41 -8.02 -7.12
N HIS A 48 -19.18 -8.43 -8.13
CA HIS A 48 -20.13 -7.56 -8.83
C HIS A 48 -21.31 -7.08 -7.95
N GLU A 49 -21.69 -7.87 -6.95
CA GLU A 49 -22.69 -7.52 -5.92
C GLU A 49 -22.16 -6.48 -4.90
N GLY A 50 -20.88 -6.11 -4.99
CA GLY A 50 -20.25 -5.07 -4.19
C GLY A 50 -19.18 -5.59 -3.24
N CYS A 51 -18.34 -4.66 -2.77
CA CYS A 51 -17.26 -4.96 -1.85
C CYS A 51 -16.86 -3.73 -1.03
N LYS A 52 -15.90 -3.89 -0.10
CA LYS A 52 -15.31 -2.74 0.59
C LYS A 52 -14.64 -1.80 -0.42
N ILE A 53 -14.74 -0.49 -0.18
CA ILE A 53 -14.09 0.54 -1.02
C ILE A 53 -12.60 0.23 -1.23
N SER A 54 -11.89 -0.21 -0.18
CA SER A 54 -10.48 -0.60 -0.28
C SER A 54 -10.26 -1.71 -1.30
N THR A 55 -11.12 -2.72 -1.33
CA THR A 55 -11.05 -3.85 -2.27
C THR A 55 -11.34 -3.40 -3.69
N GLY A 56 -12.39 -2.60 -3.91
CA GLY A 56 -12.72 -2.06 -5.22
C GLY A 56 -11.62 -1.18 -5.82
N LEU A 57 -10.91 -0.41 -4.99
CA LEU A 57 -9.73 0.35 -5.42
C LEU A 57 -8.59 -0.56 -5.90
N LEU A 58 -8.40 -1.74 -5.29
CA LEU A 58 -7.43 -2.72 -5.75
C LEU A 58 -7.87 -3.39 -7.06
N LEU A 59 -9.16 -3.73 -7.22
CA LEU A 59 -9.70 -4.25 -8.49
C LEU A 59 -9.50 -3.24 -9.64
N HIS A 60 -9.78 -1.97 -9.39
CA HIS A 60 -9.55 -0.89 -10.35
C HIS A 60 -8.06 -0.76 -10.72
N LEU A 61 -7.16 -0.96 -9.75
CA LEU A 61 -5.71 -0.98 -10.01
C LEU A 61 -5.31 -2.18 -10.89
N VAL A 62 -5.84 -3.37 -10.61
CA VAL A 62 -5.65 -4.59 -11.42
C VAL A 62 -6.09 -4.34 -12.86
N ALA A 63 -7.32 -3.86 -13.07
CA ALA A 63 -7.82 -3.54 -14.40
C ALA A 63 -6.95 -2.54 -15.17
N ARG A 64 -6.28 -1.62 -14.47
CA ARG A 64 -5.44 -0.60 -15.11
C ARG A 64 -4.04 -1.08 -15.48
N LYS A 65 -3.43 -1.91 -14.63
CA LYS A 65 -1.98 -2.17 -14.66
C LYS A 65 -1.57 -3.63 -14.81
N TYR A 66 -2.51 -4.58 -14.79
CA TYR A 66 -2.14 -5.99 -14.80
C TYR A 66 -1.26 -6.35 -16.02
N PRO A 67 -0.18 -7.13 -15.84
CA PRO A 67 0.73 -7.49 -16.92
C PRO A 67 0.04 -8.34 -17.99
N LYS A 68 0.06 -7.86 -19.24
CA LYS A 68 -0.62 -8.51 -20.37
C LYS A 68 -0.06 -9.88 -20.74
N ASN A 69 1.22 -10.13 -20.42
CA ASN A 69 1.89 -11.40 -20.71
C ASN A 69 1.56 -12.52 -19.70
N ALA A 70 0.78 -12.23 -18.66
CA ALA A 70 0.48 -13.17 -17.57
C ALA A 70 -1.01 -13.26 -17.23
N LEU A 71 -1.91 -12.94 -18.17
CA LEU A 71 -3.35 -12.86 -17.93
C LEU A 71 -3.95 -14.15 -17.34
N CYS A 72 -3.38 -15.32 -17.61
CA CYS A 72 -3.78 -16.59 -17.02
C CYS A 72 -3.68 -16.62 -15.48
N HIS A 73 -2.86 -15.76 -14.87
CA HIS A 73 -2.71 -15.68 -13.42
C HIS A 73 -3.59 -14.60 -12.77
N ARG A 74 -4.29 -13.77 -13.57
CA ARG A 74 -5.15 -12.68 -13.08
C ARG A 74 -6.22 -13.20 -12.11
N PRO A 75 -6.96 -14.29 -12.42
CA PRO A 75 -7.97 -14.82 -11.49
C PRO A 75 -7.38 -15.23 -10.14
N THR A 76 -6.13 -15.71 -10.12
CA THR A 76 -5.49 -16.04 -8.84
C THR A 76 -5.28 -14.79 -7.99
N LEU A 77 -4.69 -13.72 -8.55
CA LEU A 77 -4.52 -12.47 -7.81
C LEU A 77 -5.85 -11.91 -7.29
N LEU A 78 -6.90 -11.99 -8.12
CA LEU A 78 -8.24 -11.53 -7.73
C LEU A 78 -8.79 -12.33 -6.55
N GLN A 79 -8.60 -13.65 -6.52
CA GLN A 79 -8.97 -14.48 -5.37
C GLN A 79 -8.25 -14.04 -4.09
N TYR A 80 -6.95 -13.72 -4.17
CA TYR A 80 -6.19 -13.23 -3.01
C TYR A 80 -6.69 -11.87 -2.52
N ILE A 81 -7.14 -10.99 -3.42
CA ILE A 81 -7.77 -9.71 -3.07
C ILE A 81 -9.16 -9.92 -2.44
N ALA A 82 -10.00 -10.76 -3.04
CA ALA A 82 -11.35 -11.05 -2.58
C ALA A 82 -11.36 -11.70 -1.19
N THR A 83 -10.41 -12.60 -0.93
CA THR A 83 -10.24 -13.26 0.38
C THR A 83 -9.52 -12.39 1.42
N GLY A 84 -9.05 -11.20 1.04
CA GLY A 84 -8.35 -10.28 1.94
C GLY A 84 -6.93 -10.70 2.30
N LYS A 85 -6.32 -11.64 1.57
CA LYS A 85 -4.89 -11.97 1.70
C LYS A 85 -3.99 -10.86 1.14
N VAL A 86 -4.45 -10.18 0.09
CA VAL A 86 -3.81 -8.99 -0.48
C VAL A 86 -4.73 -7.79 -0.21
N THR A 87 -4.26 -6.85 0.61
CA THR A 87 -5.10 -5.74 1.09
C THR A 87 -4.53 -4.36 0.78
N SER A 88 -3.33 -4.30 0.18
CA SER A 88 -2.61 -3.05 -0.04
C SER A 88 -2.08 -2.91 -1.46
N VAL A 89 -1.94 -1.66 -1.91
CA VAL A 89 -1.38 -1.31 -3.23
C VAL A 89 0.03 -1.88 -3.44
N PRO A 90 0.97 -1.80 -2.47
CA PRO A 90 2.31 -2.38 -2.65
C PRO A 90 2.29 -3.88 -2.91
N GLN A 91 1.41 -4.64 -2.24
CA GLN A 91 1.28 -6.10 -2.46
C GLN A 91 0.75 -6.39 -3.88
N VAL A 92 -0.23 -5.61 -4.36
CA VAL A 92 -0.74 -5.73 -5.74
C VAL A 92 0.34 -5.39 -6.76
N GLU A 93 1.11 -4.32 -6.55
CA GLU A 93 2.19 -3.95 -7.46
C GLU A 93 3.35 -4.96 -7.44
N ALA A 94 3.66 -5.55 -6.28
CA ALA A 94 4.61 -6.65 -6.19
C ALA A 94 4.12 -7.90 -6.96
N ALA A 95 2.83 -8.22 -6.85
CA ALA A 95 2.23 -9.30 -7.62
C ALA A 95 2.29 -9.04 -9.13
N PHE A 96 2.11 -7.80 -9.59
CA PHE A 96 2.33 -7.46 -10.99
C PHE A 96 3.77 -7.70 -11.41
N GLY A 97 4.75 -7.30 -10.59
CA GLY A 97 6.16 -7.54 -10.85
C GLY A 97 6.48 -9.03 -10.95
N PHE A 98 5.99 -9.83 -10.02
CA PHE A 98 6.16 -11.29 -10.02
C PHE A 98 5.57 -11.93 -11.27
N PHE A 99 4.29 -11.66 -11.58
CA PHE A 99 3.63 -12.25 -12.74
C PHE A 99 4.19 -11.74 -14.07
N ALA A 100 4.64 -10.49 -14.15
CA ALA A 100 5.31 -9.98 -15.34
C ALA A 100 6.59 -10.77 -15.67
N LEU A 101 7.31 -11.25 -14.65
CA LEU A 101 8.52 -12.08 -14.81
C LEU A 101 8.20 -13.53 -15.13
N VAL A 102 7.18 -14.10 -14.47
CA VAL A 102 6.72 -15.48 -14.72
C VAL A 102 6.09 -15.62 -16.11
N GLY A 103 5.35 -14.61 -16.57
CA GLY A 103 4.59 -14.69 -17.82
C GLY A 103 3.45 -15.71 -17.72
N PRO A 104 3.27 -16.59 -18.72
CA PRO A 104 2.23 -17.62 -18.70
C PRO A 104 2.64 -18.92 -18.00
N GLU A 105 3.88 -19.00 -17.51
CA GLU A 105 4.47 -20.23 -16.97
C GLU A 105 3.93 -20.60 -15.59
N PHE A 106 4.14 -21.85 -15.18
CA PHE A 106 3.84 -22.25 -13.81
C PHE A 106 4.74 -21.54 -12.80
N TYR A 107 4.18 -21.22 -11.63
CA TYR A 107 4.90 -20.60 -10.53
C TYR A 107 4.69 -21.37 -9.23
N ASP A 108 5.65 -21.22 -8.34
CA ASP A 108 5.59 -21.71 -6.97
C ASP A 108 4.75 -20.74 -6.12
N ARG A 109 3.69 -21.27 -5.50
CA ARG A 109 2.77 -20.48 -4.67
C ARG A 109 3.46 -19.87 -3.45
N GLU A 110 4.34 -20.61 -2.79
CA GLU A 110 5.02 -20.13 -1.59
C GLU A 110 5.95 -18.97 -1.94
N LYS A 111 6.70 -19.08 -3.04
CA LYS A 111 7.54 -17.99 -3.56
C LYS A 111 6.73 -16.76 -3.95
N PHE A 112 5.55 -16.97 -4.55
CA PHE A 112 4.64 -15.87 -4.86
C PHE A 112 4.16 -15.15 -3.60
N GLU A 113 3.69 -15.92 -2.60
CA GLU A 113 3.20 -15.37 -1.34
C GLU A 113 4.31 -14.60 -0.59
N GLU A 114 5.53 -15.15 -0.53
CA GLU A 114 6.69 -14.49 0.05
C GLU A 114 7.06 -13.19 -0.69
N SER A 115 7.16 -13.25 -2.02
CA SER A 115 7.55 -12.10 -2.85
C SER A 115 6.54 -10.95 -2.80
N CYS A 116 5.28 -11.27 -2.52
CA CYS A 116 4.19 -10.31 -2.41
C CYS A 116 3.88 -9.89 -0.97
N GLY A 117 4.63 -10.41 0.02
CA GLY A 117 4.37 -10.11 1.43
C GLY A 117 2.99 -10.56 1.90
N ILE A 118 2.47 -11.65 1.35
CA ILE A 118 1.19 -12.22 1.75
C ILE A 118 1.39 -12.95 3.08
N GLY A 119 0.53 -12.66 4.06
CA GLY A 119 0.68 -13.17 5.43
C GLY A 119 1.74 -12.44 6.27
N VAL A 120 2.43 -11.44 5.72
CA VAL A 120 3.34 -10.58 6.49
C VAL A 120 2.54 -9.52 7.22
N GLU A 121 2.31 -9.72 8.53
CA GLU A 121 1.77 -8.68 9.41
C GLU A 121 2.91 -7.87 10.03
N VAL A 122 2.97 -6.57 9.72
CA VAL A 122 3.93 -5.67 10.37
C VAL A 122 3.32 -5.16 11.68
N SER A 123 3.82 -5.69 12.79
CA SER A 123 3.42 -5.26 14.14
C SER A 123 3.90 -3.84 14.47
N ARG A 124 3.25 -3.20 15.45
CA ARG A 124 3.67 -1.88 15.96
C ARG A 124 5.11 -1.90 16.48
N ASP A 125 5.52 -2.96 17.15
CA ASP A 125 6.86 -3.07 17.71
C ASP A 125 7.93 -3.16 16.61
N GLN A 126 7.64 -3.88 15.52
CA GLN A 126 8.51 -3.92 14.35
C GLN A 126 8.61 -2.54 13.69
N VAL A 127 7.51 -1.80 13.58
CA VAL A 127 7.54 -0.41 13.09
C VAL A 127 8.41 0.48 13.97
N THR A 128 8.22 0.46 15.29
CA THR A 128 9.01 1.27 16.23
C THR A 128 10.49 0.91 16.15
N ALA A 129 10.84 -0.38 16.09
CA ALA A 129 12.21 -0.84 15.97
C ALA A 129 12.86 -0.41 14.64
N ALA A 130 12.12 -0.52 13.54
CA ALA A 130 12.57 -0.11 12.21
C ALA A 130 12.86 1.39 12.13
N VAL A 131 11.91 2.21 12.61
CA VAL A 131 12.07 3.66 12.68
C VAL A 131 13.28 4.00 13.54
N LYS A 132 13.40 3.39 14.73
CA LYS A 132 14.54 3.63 15.63
C LYS A 132 15.88 3.31 14.96
N MET A 133 15.97 2.20 14.25
CA MET A 133 17.20 1.82 13.53
C MET A 133 17.60 2.87 12.48
N VAL A 134 16.64 3.40 11.72
CA VAL A 134 16.90 4.47 10.75
C VAL A 134 17.31 5.75 11.46
N PHE A 135 16.66 6.09 12.57
CA PHE A 135 17.00 7.26 13.38
C PHE A 135 18.40 7.19 13.97
N ASP A 136 18.83 6.03 14.47
CA ASP A 136 20.17 5.83 15.00
C ASP A 136 21.23 5.97 13.90
N LYS A 137 20.97 5.45 12.69
CA LYS A 137 21.84 5.61 11.51
C LYS A 137 21.92 7.06 11.03
N CYS A 138 20.82 7.79 11.06
CA CYS A 138 20.73 9.17 10.57
C CYS A 138 20.89 10.24 11.67
N LYS A 139 21.24 9.84 12.90
CA LYS A 139 21.16 10.68 14.10
C LYS A 139 21.96 11.98 13.97
N THR A 140 23.17 11.90 13.44
CA THR A 140 24.04 13.07 13.23
C THR A 140 23.41 14.09 12.29
N LEU A 141 22.95 13.63 11.12
CA LEU A 141 22.26 14.47 10.12
C LEU A 141 20.97 15.09 10.67
N ILE A 142 20.20 14.32 11.44
CA ILE A 142 18.95 14.80 12.07
C ILE A 142 19.25 15.94 13.05
N LEU A 143 20.29 15.81 13.87
CA LEU A 143 20.65 16.83 14.87
C LEU A 143 21.27 18.09 14.24
N GLU A 144 21.94 17.95 13.09
CA GLU A 144 22.47 19.07 12.31
C GLU A 144 21.34 19.87 11.65
N GLN A 145 20.41 19.19 10.98
CA GLN A 145 19.30 19.83 10.25
C GLN A 145 18.13 20.26 11.16
N ARG A 146 18.02 19.67 12.37
CA ARG A 146 16.99 19.92 13.38
C ARG A 146 15.55 19.93 12.84
N LYS A 147 15.04 21.12 12.50
CA LYS A 147 13.66 21.36 12.03
C LYS A 147 13.53 21.26 10.51
N GLN A 148 14.63 21.23 9.77
CA GLN A 148 14.64 21.10 8.31
C GLN A 148 14.78 19.65 7.83
N VAL A 149 14.78 18.70 8.75
CA VAL A 149 14.88 17.28 8.42
C VAL A 149 13.72 16.90 7.51
N ASN A 150 14.06 16.39 6.32
CA ASN A 150 13.07 15.94 5.38
C ASN A 150 12.48 14.61 5.86
N VAL A 151 11.29 14.69 6.47
CA VAL A 151 10.53 13.51 6.94
C VAL A 151 10.27 12.52 5.81
N GLY A 152 10.11 13.00 4.56
CA GLY A 152 9.95 12.14 3.39
C GLY A 152 11.16 11.25 3.12
N VAL A 153 12.37 11.75 3.36
CA VAL A 153 13.61 10.97 3.22
C VAL A 153 13.70 9.88 4.29
N LEU A 154 13.38 10.22 5.54
CA LEU A 154 13.35 9.23 6.63
C LEU A 154 12.30 8.16 6.38
N LEU A 155 11.10 8.55 5.94
CA LEU A 155 10.02 7.65 5.58
C LEU A 155 10.46 6.67 4.49
N ASN A 156 11.12 7.16 3.43
CA ASN A 156 11.61 6.30 2.35
C ASN A 156 12.64 5.27 2.85
N HIS A 157 13.57 5.66 3.73
CA HIS A 157 14.53 4.71 4.30
C HIS A 157 13.86 3.60 5.12
N VAL A 158 12.85 3.95 5.94
CA VAL A 158 12.09 2.96 6.72
C VAL A 158 11.27 2.07 5.79
N TRP A 159 10.67 2.65 4.75
CA TRP A 159 9.83 1.93 3.80
C TRP A 159 10.60 0.92 2.97
N VAL A 160 11.84 1.23 2.54
CA VAL A 160 12.72 0.26 1.87
C VAL A 160 13.03 -0.95 2.76
N ALA A 161 13.20 -0.74 4.07
CA ALA A 161 13.43 -1.83 5.02
C ALA A 161 12.15 -2.62 5.34
N HIS A 162 10.98 -1.98 5.29
CA HIS A 162 9.69 -2.59 5.62
C HIS A 162 8.61 -2.20 4.59
N PRO A 163 8.64 -2.80 3.38
CA PRO A 163 7.77 -2.39 2.27
C PRO A 163 6.28 -2.67 2.51
N TRP A 164 5.97 -3.64 3.36
CA TRP A 164 4.60 -4.06 3.70
C TRP A 164 3.98 -3.27 4.85
N ALA A 165 4.72 -2.34 5.48
CA ALA A 165 4.23 -1.55 6.59
C ALA A 165 3.27 -0.44 6.12
N ASP A 166 2.23 -0.17 6.91
CA ASP A 166 1.31 0.93 6.64
C ASP A 166 2.04 2.28 6.72
N GLY A 167 2.07 3.01 5.60
CA GLY A 167 2.77 4.29 5.49
C GLY A 167 2.26 5.38 6.45
N LYS A 168 0.97 5.37 6.83
CA LYS A 168 0.43 6.28 7.84
C LYS A 168 0.96 5.92 9.24
N VAL A 169 1.05 4.63 9.54
CA VAL A 169 1.62 4.15 10.80
C VAL A 169 3.11 4.49 10.88
N LEU A 170 3.87 4.22 9.81
CA LEU A 170 5.29 4.60 9.71
C LEU A 170 5.48 6.11 9.93
N LYS A 171 4.73 6.94 9.20
CA LYS A 171 4.84 8.40 9.31
C LYS A 171 4.55 8.90 10.73
N LYS A 172 3.48 8.38 11.35
CA LYS A 172 3.12 8.74 12.72
C LYS A 172 4.23 8.40 13.71
N GLU A 173 4.84 7.22 13.56
CA GLU A 173 5.95 6.80 14.42
C GLU A 173 7.21 7.66 14.22
N ILE A 174 7.54 7.99 12.97
CA ILE A 174 8.64 8.91 12.64
C ILE A 174 8.43 10.27 13.30
N ASP A 175 7.22 10.84 13.22
CA ASP A 175 6.90 12.13 13.83
C ASP A 175 7.07 12.10 15.36
N ILE A 176 6.68 10.98 16.01
CA ILE A 176 6.85 10.78 17.45
C ILE A 176 8.34 10.72 17.82
N GLN A 177 9.12 9.85 17.17
CA GLN A 177 10.54 9.66 17.51
C GLN A 177 11.38 10.91 17.18
N LEU A 178 11.05 11.64 16.11
CA LEU A 178 11.70 12.90 15.77
C LEU A 178 11.48 13.96 16.83
N LYS A 179 10.24 14.12 17.30
CA LYS A 179 9.93 15.06 18.36
C LYS A 179 10.69 14.72 19.64
N GLN A 180 10.69 13.45 20.05
CA GLN A 180 11.40 13.00 21.24
C GLN A 180 12.91 13.28 21.15
N LEU A 181 13.55 12.92 20.04
CA LEU A 181 14.99 13.12 19.85
C LEU A 181 15.39 14.60 19.92
N LEU A 182 14.60 15.49 19.30
CA LEU A 182 14.86 16.93 19.31
C LEU A 182 14.64 17.55 20.71
N GLU A 183 13.63 17.10 21.45
CA GLU A 183 13.39 17.53 22.83
C GLU A 183 14.51 17.10 23.78
N GLU A 184 15.01 15.87 23.63
CA GLU A 184 16.14 15.35 24.42
C GLU A 184 17.43 16.15 24.16
N ASP A 185 17.73 16.45 22.89
CA ASP A 185 18.89 17.27 22.53
C ASP A 185 18.79 18.69 23.11
N ALA A 186 17.61 19.30 23.05
CA ALA A 186 17.37 20.62 23.64
C ALA A 186 17.60 20.63 25.16
N LYS A 187 17.09 19.61 25.88
CA LYS A 187 17.30 19.45 27.33
C LYS A 187 18.79 19.25 27.65
N LYS A 188 19.50 18.40 26.92
CA LYS A 188 20.96 18.17 27.11
C LYS A 188 21.76 19.46 26.96
N LYS A 189 21.47 20.26 25.93
CA LYS A 189 22.11 21.57 25.71
C LYS A 189 21.81 22.58 26.81
N GLN A 190 20.58 22.58 27.35
CA GLN A 190 20.22 23.45 28.47
C GLN A 190 20.99 23.08 29.76
N VAL A 191 21.12 21.79 30.06
CA VAL A 191 21.90 21.29 31.21
C VAL A 191 23.38 21.63 31.08
N GLN A 192 23.98 21.44 29.90
CA GLN A 192 25.37 21.81 29.63
C GLN A 192 25.61 23.31 29.81
N ARG A 193 24.72 24.16 29.27
CA ARG A 193 24.80 25.62 29.45
C ARG A 193 24.72 26.05 30.92
N LYS A 194 23.85 25.41 31.71
CA LYS A 194 23.73 25.68 33.15
C LYS A 194 24.98 25.26 33.92
N ARG A 195 25.56 24.10 33.60
CA ARG A 195 26.82 23.63 34.21
C ARG A 195 28.00 24.55 33.90
N MET A 196 28.15 24.99 32.65
CA MET A 196 29.23 25.91 32.27
C MET A 196 29.13 27.25 32.99
N LYS A 197 27.91 27.77 33.22
CA LYS A 197 27.69 29.02 33.99
C LYS A 197 27.92 28.88 35.49
N LEU A 198 27.97 27.66 36.03
CA LEU A 198 28.19 27.40 37.45
C LEU A 198 29.67 27.21 37.79
N VAL A 199 30.50 26.94 36.77
CA VAL A 199 31.94 26.64 36.88
C VAL A 199 32.80 27.83 36.40
N ALA A 200 32.18 28.82 35.75
CA ALA A 200 32.77 30.10 35.38
C ALA A 200 32.41 31.18 36.41
#